data_AF-A0A6H5I025-F1
#
_entry.id   AF-A0A6H5I025-F1
#
_cell.length_a   1.000
_cell.length_b   1.000
_cell.length_c   1.000
_cell.angle_alpha   90.00
_cell.angle_beta   90.00
_cell.angle_gamma   90.00
#
_symmetry.space_group_name_H-M   'P 1'
#
loop_
_entity.id
_entity.type
_entity.pdbx_description
1 polymer ?
#
loop_
_entity_poly.entity_id
_entity_poly.type
_entity_poly.pdbx_seq_one_letter_code
_entity_poly.pdbx_strand_id
1 'polypeptide(L)'
;MYTSHRSFCASHPEFLGIKTIFSVFRGKSLEQVERAIDTYHEVKAKYPDFVLGFDLIGQEDKFNPLMFYSSQLQKLGENTQFFFHAGETNWYGQDSDYNLVDAILLNTKRIGAEARRGHAQSSGQLSVRRGLPGGGVERRPLDLGRQGPASYDFYEAFVGIMSSEADLRALKKLALNSITYSGLNEAEQLRALDIFAAQWSRFVAELPESPVCRRLQTSRA
;
A
#
# COMPACT_ATOMS: atom_id res chain seq x y z
N MET A 1 15.10 -13.77 -5.50
CA MET A 1 14.10 -13.14 -4.59
C MET A 1 13.71 -14.07 -3.45
N TYR A 2 13.17 -15.26 -3.71
CA TYR A 2 12.73 -16.19 -2.65
C TYR A 2 13.84 -16.63 -1.68
N THR A 3 15.02 -16.99 -2.19
CA THR A 3 16.18 -17.39 -1.37
C THR A 3 16.74 -16.24 -0.54
N SER A 4 16.95 -15.07 -1.15
CA SER A 4 17.44 -13.86 -0.48
C SER A 4 16.52 -13.41 0.65
N HIS A 5 15.20 -13.51 0.44
CA HIS A 5 14.18 -13.22 1.45
C HIS A 5 14.36 -14.08 2.71
N ARG A 6 14.52 -15.41 2.54
CA ARG A 6 14.69 -16.33 3.68
C ARG A 6 15.96 -16.01 4.48
N SER A 7 17.07 -15.71 3.81
CA SER A 7 18.31 -15.33 4.47
C SER A 7 18.18 -14.03 5.28
N PHE A 8 17.38 -13.07 4.80
CA PHE A 8 17.14 -11.82 5.52
C PHE A 8 16.27 -12.03 6.77
N CYS A 9 15.20 -12.82 6.67
CA CYS A 9 14.38 -13.19 7.83
C CYS A 9 15.18 -13.94 8.91
N ALA A 10 16.16 -14.75 8.51
CA ALA A 10 17.03 -15.46 9.45
C ALA A 10 17.94 -14.51 10.25
N SER A 11 18.41 -13.41 9.63
CA SER A 11 19.24 -12.40 10.31
C SER A 11 18.44 -11.28 10.98
N HIS A 12 17.15 -11.14 10.67
CA HIS A 12 16.26 -10.11 11.21
C HIS A 12 14.96 -10.76 11.73
N PRO A 13 14.95 -11.30 12.96
CA PRO A 13 13.83 -12.10 13.47
C PRO A 13 12.52 -11.32 13.67
N GLU A 14 12.57 -10.00 13.77
CA GLU A 14 11.38 -9.14 13.81
C GLU A 14 10.80 -8.87 12.40
N PHE A 15 11.53 -9.22 11.33
CA PHE A 15 11.06 -9.10 9.97
C PHE A 15 10.42 -10.41 9.50
N LEU A 16 9.09 -10.42 9.44
CA LEU A 16 8.32 -11.62 9.08
C LEU A 16 8.53 -12.06 7.63
N GLY A 17 8.94 -11.14 6.76
CA GLY A 17 9.24 -11.45 5.37
C GLY A 17 8.43 -10.66 4.36
N ILE A 18 8.50 -11.15 3.13
CA ILE A 18 7.75 -10.63 1.98
C ILE A 18 6.93 -11.74 1.35
N LYS A 19 5.75 -11.38 0.86
CA LYS A 19 4.93 -12.20 -0.01
C LYS A 19 4.61 -11.39 -1.26
N THR A 20 4.35 -12.07 -2.36
CA THR A 20 4.13 -11.45 -3.67
C THR A 20 2.74 -11.74 -4.18
N ILE A 21 2.18 -10.80 -4.94
CA ILE A 21 0.96 -10.98 -5.72
C ILE A 21 1.42 -11.07 -7.18
N PHE A 22 0.91 -12.06 -7.90
CA PHE A 22 1.21 -12.21 -9.32
C PHE A 22 0.37 -11.21 -10.11
N SER A 23 1.01 -10.14 -10.58
CA SER A 23 0.33 -9.06 -11.28
C SER A 23 0.49 -9.18 -12.79
N VAL A 24 -0.61 -9.04 -13.52
CA VAL A 24 -0.64 -9.02 -14.99
C VAL A 24 -1.11 -7.65 -15.46
N PHE A 25 -0.41 -7.08 -16.44
CA PHE A 25 -0.81 -5.81 -17.03
C PHE A 25 -2.13 -5.96 -17.83
N ARG A 26 -3.12 -5.14 -17.50
CA ARG A 26 -4.49 -5.18 -18.06
C ARG A 26 -4.63 -4.59 -19.48
N GLY A 27 -3.54 -4.16 -20.09
CA GLY A 27 -3.49 -3.82 -21.52
C GLY A 27 -3.17 -4.99 -22.44
N LYS A 28 -2.99 -6.20 -21.89
CA LYS A 28 -2.71 -7.43 -22.65
C LYS A 28 -3.96 -7.99 -23.32
N SER A 29 -3.78 -8.70 -24.43
CA SER A 29 -4.88 -9.45 -25.09
C SER A 29 -5.37 -10.62 -24.23
N LEU A 30 -6.55 -11.15 -24.56
CA LEU A 30 -7.13 -12.31 -23.86
C LEU A 30 -6.17 -13.52 -23.86
N GLU A 31 -5.53 -13.81 -24.99
CA GLU A 31 -4.57 -14.92 -25.12
C GLU A 31 -3.29 -14.67 -24.32
N GLN A 32 -2.86 -13.42 -24.22
CA GLN A 32 -1.70 -13.04 -23.42
C GLN A 32 -1.97 -13.15 -21.91
N VAL A 33 -3.19 -12.83 -21.47
CA VAL A 33 -3.62 -13.04 -20.08
C VAL A 33 -3.77 -14.52 -19.79
N GLU A 34 -4.31 -15.31 -20.72
CA GLU A 34 -4.42 -16.76 -20.56
C GLU A 34 -3.06 -17.43 -20.36
N ARG A 35 -2.06 -17.10 -21.19
CA ARG A 35 -0.68 -17.60 -20.97
C ARG A 35 -0.08 -17.17 -19.63
N ALA A 36 -0.46 -15.99 -19.14
CA ALA A 36 -0.01 -15.50 -17.84
C ALA A 36 -0.68 -16.25 -16.68
N ILE A 37 -1.91 -16.74 -16.88
CA ILE A 37 -2.63 -17.60 -15.92
C ILE A 37 -1.95 -18.97 -15.81
N ASP A 38 -1.53 -19.56 -16.93
CA ASP A 38 -0.76 -20.80 -16.91
C ASP A 38 0.54 -20.63 -16.10
N THR A 39 1.25 -19.53 -16.35
CA THR A 39 2.46 -19.17 -15.60
C THR A 39 2.16 -18.95 -14.11
N TYR A 40 1.04 -18.31 -13.79
CA TYR A 40 0.60 -18.11 -12.41
C TYR A 40 0.42 -19.45 -11.69
N HIS A 41 -0.26 -20.42 -12.31
CA HIS A 41 -0.48 -21.73 -11.73
C HIS A 41 0.83 -22.48 -11.47
N GLU A 42 1.77 -22.45 -12.42
CA GLU A 42 3.09 -23.04 -12.25
C GLU A 42 3.86 -22.42 -11.06
N VAL A 43 3.85 -21.09 -10.99
CA VAL A 43 4.57 -20.34 -9.95
C VAL A 43 3.90 -20.50 -8.58
N LYS A 44 2.56 -20.51 -8.53
CA LYS A 44 1.78 -20.73 -7.31
C LYS A 44 1.97 -22.14 -6.76
N ALA A 45 2.00 -23.16 -7.64
CA ALA A 45 2.29 -24.54 -7.25
C ALA A 45 3.70 -24.69 -6.68
N LYS A 46 4.69 -23.98 -7.25
CA LYS A 46 6.08 -24.03 -6.80
C LYS A 46 6.33 -23.25 -5.50
N TYR A 47 5.59 -22.15 -5.27
CA TYR A 47 5.79 -21.27 -4.11
C TYR A 47 4.46 -20.86 -3.44
N PRO A 48 3.69 -21.82 -2.89
CA PRO A 48 2.33 -21.59 -2.42
C PRO A 48 2.23 -20.57 -1.28
N ASP A 49 3.22 -20.52 -0.38
CA ASP A 49 3.27 -19.60 0.76
C ASP A 49 3.84 -18.21 0.44
N PHE A 50 4.47 -18.07 -0.74
CA PHE A 50 5.12 -16.84 -1.17
C PHE A 50 4.25 -16.07 -2.17
N VAL A 51 3.61 -16.76 -3.10
CA VAL A 51 2.72 -16.18 -4.11
C VAL A 51 1.31 -16.23 -3.57
N LEU A 52 0.75 -15.09 -3.16
CA LEU A 52 -0.53 -15.02 -2.47
C LEU A 52 -1.72 -15.24 -3.39
N GLY A 53 -1.64 -14.69 -4.59
CA GLY A 53 -2.83 -14.49 -5.42
C GLY A 53 -2.50 -13.78 -6.71
N PHE A 54 -3.56 -13.31 -7.37
CA PHE A 54 -3.52 -12.72 -8.70
C PHE A 54 -4.11 -11.31 -8.69
N ASP A 55 -3.62 -10.45 -9.58
CA ASP A 55 -4.08 -9.08 -9.76
C ASP A 55 -3.92 -8.61 -11.22
N LEU A 56 -4.78 -7.69 -11.65
CA LEU A 56 -4.70 -6.98 -12.92
C LEU A 56 -4.33 -5.52 -12.67
N ILE A 57 -3.16 -5.12 -13.15
CA ILE A 57 -2.59 -3.79 -12.92
C ILE A 57 -2.59 -2.92 -14.19
N GLY A 58 -2.56 -1.61 -14.01
CA GLY A 58 -2.53 -0.61 -15.08
C GLY A 58 -3.74 0.32 -15.04
N GLN A 59 -3.60 1.48 -15.68
CA GLN A 59 -4.61 2.54 -15.65
C GLN A 59 -6.00 2.06 -16.09
N GLU A 60 -6.99 2.11 -15.21
CA GLU A 60 -8.31 1.51 -15.46
C GLU A 60 -9.07 2.19 -16.60
N ASP A 61 -9.03 3.52 -16.67
CA ASP A 61 -9.72 4.30 -17.71
C ASP A 61 -9.19 4.05 -19.13
N LYS A 62 -7.93 3.60 -19.26
CA LYS A 62 -7.23 3.51 -20.55
C LYS A 62 -7.32 2.11 -21.17
N PHE A 63 -7.49 1.10 -20.33
CA PHE A 63 -7.37 -0.30 -20.73
C PHE A 63 -8.66 -1.03 -20.41
N ASN A 64 -8.58 -2.36 -20.27
CA ASN A 64 -9.77 -3.19 -20.19
C ASN A 64 -10.30 -3.30 -18.75
N PRO A 65 -11.63 -3.27 -18.54
CA PRO A 65 -12.24 -3.54 -17.24
C PRO A 65 -12.06 -5.00 -16.83
N LEU A 66 -12.33 -5.34 -15.56
CA LEU A 66 -12.20 -6.71 -15.06
C LEU A 66 -13.08 -7.69 -15.85
N MET A 67 -14.31 -7.28 -16.18
CA MET A 67 -15.27 -8.13 -16.89
C MET A 67 -14.86 -8.50 -18.32
N PHE A 68 -14.00 -7.70 -18.96
CA PHE A 68 -13.39 -8.08 -20.23
C PHE A 68 -12.62 -9.40 -20.14
N TYR A 69 -12.01 -9.68 -18.98
CA TYR A 69 -11.24 -10.89 -18.71
C TYR A 69 -12.04 -11.97 -17.98
N SER A 70 -13.37 -11.85 -17.88
CA SER A 70 -14.20 -12.79 -17.10
C SER A 70 -13.94 -14.26 -17.42
N SER A 71 -13.84 -14.62 -18.71
CA SER A 71 -13.54 -16.00 -19.13
C SER A 71 -12.14 -16.49 -18.73
N GLN A 72 -11.16 -15.59 -18.66
CA GLN A 72 -9.80 -15.88 -18.21
C GLN A 72 -9.78 -16.00 -16.69
N LEU A 73 -10.41 -15.05 -15.97
CA LEU A 73 -10.45 -15.05 -14.51
C LEU A 73 -11.13 -16.30 -13.94
N GLN A 74 -12.14 -16.85 -14.62
CA GLN A 74 -12.74 -18.13 -14.25
C GLN A 74 -11.74 -19.31 -14.29
N LYS A 75 -10.74 -19.27 -15.19
CA LYS A 75 -9.70 -20.31 -15.31
C LYS A 75 -8.66 -20.28 -14.17
N LEU A 76 -8.63 -19.22 -13.35
CA LEU A 76 -7.78 -19.17 -12.17
C LEU A 76 -8.29 -20.09 -11.04
N GLY A 77 -9.54 -20.53 -11.10
CA GLY A 77 -10.13 -21.47 -10.15
C GLY A 77 -10.53 -20.83 -8.80
N GLU A 78 -11.42 -21.51 -8.09
CA GLU A 78 -12.12 -20.99 -6.89
C GLU A 78 -11.20 -20.73 -5.69
N ASN A 79 -10.04 -21.39 -5.64
CA ASN A 79 -9.08 -21.23 -4.55
C ASN A 79 -8.11 -20.06 -4.75
N THR A 80 -8.18 -19.38 -5.90
CA THR A 80 -7.32 -18.22 -6.16
C THR A 80 -7.81 -17.02 -5.39
N GLN A 81 -6.92 -16.43 -4.59
CA GLN A 81 -7.18 -15.16 -3.92
C GLN A 81 -6.88 -14.01 -4.87
N PHE A 82 -7.83 -13.08 -5.00
CA PHE A 82 -7.67 -11.89 -5.82
C PHE A 82 -7.30 -10.66 -4.98
N PHE A 83 -6.58 -9.73 -5.60
CA PHE A 83 -6.15 -8.46 -5.02
C PHE A 83 -6.32 -7.30 -6.00
N PHE A 84 -7.47 -7.27 -6.68
CA PHE A 84 -7.69 -6.40 -7.83
C PHE A 84 -7.51 -4.92 -7.52
N HIS A 85 -6.83 -4.23 -8.43
CA HIS A 85 -7.03 -2.79 -8.59
C HIS A 85 -8.44 -2.53 -9.12
N ALA A 86 -9.17 -1.63 -8.44
CA ALA A 86 -10.53 -1.27 -8.81
C ALA A 86 -10.93 0.11 -8.27
N GLY A 87 -11.62 0.90 -9.09
CA GLY A 87 -12.14 2.21 -8.71
C GLY A 87 -11.13 3.35 -8.84
N GLU A 88 -10.05 3.17 -9.61
CA GLU A 88 -9.10 4.26 -9.92
C GLU A 88 -9.54 5.01 -11.18
N THR A 89 -10.65 5.74 -11.04
CA THR A 89 -11.36 6.45 -12.11
C THR A 89 -12.00 7.70 -11.53
N ASN A 90 -12.01 8.78 -12.31
CA ASN A 90 -12.69 10.04 -11.97
C ASN A 90 -14.12 10.09 -12.54
N TRP A 91 -14.57 9.01 -13.18
CA TRP A 91 -15.85 8.94 -13.85
C TRP A 91 -16.91 8.38 -12.92
N TYR A 92 -18.17 8.63 -13.26
CA TYR A 92 -19.32 8.07 -12.56
C TYR A 92 -20.28 7.49 -13.61
N GLY A 93 -20.51 6.18 -13.55
CA GLY A 93 -21.36 5.44 -14.48
C GLY A 93 -20.64 4.90 -15.72
N GLN A 94 -19.30 4.82 -15.73
CA GLN A 94 -18.51 4.18 -16.79
C GLN A 94 -18.10 2.76 -16.40
N ASP A 95 -17.72 1.93 -17.39
CA ASP A 95 -17.30 0.54 -17.19
C ASP A 95 -16.15 0.38 -16.18
N SER A 96 -15.27 1.39 -16.05
CA SER A 96 -14.19 1.40 -15.07
C SER A 96 -14.68 1.52 -13.62
N ASP A 97 -15.83 2.17 -13.38
CA ASP A 97 -16.38 2.36 -12.03
C ASP A 97 -17.01 1.06 -11.51
N TYR A 98 -17.52 0.22 -12.42
CA TYR A 98 -18.07 -1.09 -12.10
C TYR A 98 -16.99 -2.10 -11.69
N ASN A 99 -15.70 -1.84 -11.96
CA ASN A 99 -14.61 -2.69 -11.48
C ASN A 99 -14.66 -2.87 -9.95
N LEU A 100 -15.16 -1.87 -9.20
CA LEU A 100 -15.32 -2.00 -7.75
C LEU A 100 -16.36 -3.06 -7.39
N VAL A 101 -17.50 -3.07 -8.09
CA VAL A 101 -18.56 -4.07 -7.92
C VAL A 101 -18.05 -5.44 -8.37
N ASP A 102 -17.41 -5.51 -9.53
CA ASP A 102 -16.87 -6.75 -10.08
C ASP A 102 -15.82 -7.37 -9.17
N ALA A 103 -14.91 -6.56 -8.61
CA ALA A 103 -13.89 -7.03 -7.68
C ALA A 103 -14.50 -7.62 -6.41
N ILE A 104 -15.59 -7.01 -5.89
CA ILE A 104 -16.35 -7.54 -4.75
C ILE A 104 -17.05 -8.85 -5.13
N LEU A 105 -17.70 -8.93 -6.29
CA LEU A 105 -18.38 -10.13 -6.77
C LEU A 105 -17.42 -11.29 -7.03
N LEU A 106 -16.20 -10.99 -7.45
CA LEU A 106 -15.10 -11.95 -7.59
C LEU A 106 -14.43 -12.30 -6.25
N ASN A 107 -14.99 -11.83 -5.14
CA ASN A 107 -14.51 -12.10 -3.78
C ASN A 107 -13.03 -11.70 -3.59
N THR A 108 -12.64 -10.53 -4.09
CA THR A 108 -11.28 -10.01 -3.89
C THR A 108 -10.98 -9.84 -2.40
N LYS A 109 -9.76 -10.23 -1.98
CA LYS A 109 -9.34 -10.11 -0.57
C LYS A 109 -9.13 -8.66 -0.17
N ARG A 110 -8.63 -7.85 -1.10
CA ARG A 110 -8.43 -6.41 -0.95
C ARG A 110 -8.64 -5.73 -2.29
N ILE A 111 -9.03 -4.46 -2.21
CA ILE A 111 -9.13 -3.57 -3.36
C ILE A 111 -7.91 -2.66 -3.34
N GLY A 112 -7.12 -2.68 -4.41
CA GLY A 112 -6.08 -1.71 -4.67
C GLY A 112 -6.68 -0.46 -5.30
N ALA A 113 -6.30 0.71 -4.80
CA ALA A 113 -6.58 1.98 -5.45
C ALA A 113 -5.31 2.81 -5.38
N GLU A 114 -4.72 3.17 -6.52
CA GLU A 114 -3.68 4.19 -6.54
C GLU A 114 -4.38 5.54 -6.51
N ALA A 115 -4.23 6.31 -5.44
CA ALA A 115 -4.75 7.67 -5.43
C ALA A 115 -4.07 8.43 -6.59
N ARG A 116 -4.82 8.78 -7.64
CA ARG A 116 -4.28 9.66 -8.67
C ARG A 116 -3.80 10.94 -7.99
N ARG A 117 -2.48 11.14 -7.99
CA ARG A 117 -1.91 12.48 -7.94
C ARG A 117 -2.38 13.16 -9.23
N GLY A 118 -3.54 13.83 -9.16
CA GLY A 118 -4.07 14.62 -10.26
C GLY A 118 -2.96 15.49 -10.83
N HIS A 119 -2.85 15.55 -12.16
CA HIS A 119 -1.85 16.28 -12.94
C HIS A 119 -1.11 17.38 -12.17
N ALA A 120 -0.07 16.96 -11.48
CA ALA A 120 1.00 17.80 -11.03
C ALA A 120 2.25 17.06 -11.45
N GLN A 121 2.81 17.46 -12.59
CA GLN A 121 4.25 17.44 -12.72
C GLN A 121 4.80 18.36 -11.63
N SER A 122 4.89 17.84 -10.41
CA SER A 122 5.62 18.42 -9.30
C SER A 122 6.09 17.28 -8.42
N SER A 123 7.04 16.51 -8.95
CA SER A 123 8.22 16.24 -8.14
C SER A 123 8.78 17.60 -7.69
N GLY A 124 8.38 18.05 -6.49
CA GLY A 124 8.99 19.19 -5.81
C GLY A 124 8.04 20.30 -5.36
N GLN A 125 8.02 20.47 -4.03
CA GLN A 125 7.75 21.72 -3.30
C GLN A 125 6.30 22.22 -3.25
N LEU A 126 5.58 21.81 -2.20
CA LEU A 126 4.53 22.65 -1.62
C LEU A 126 5.20 23.85 -0.94
N SER A 127 4.90 25.06 -1.41
CA SER A 127 5.55 26.31 -0.99
C SER A 127 4.72 26.99 0.11
N VAL A 128 5.24 27.08 1.34
CA VAL A 128 4.63 27.90 2.39
C VAL A 128 5.05 29.35 2.17
N ARG A 129 4.10 30.20 1.77
CA ARG A 129 4.32 31.64 1.66
C ARG A 129 4.43 32.26 3.06
N ARG A 130 5.65 32.59 3.51
CA ARG A 130 5.86 33.69 4.45
C ARG A 130 6.31 34.91 3.65
N GLY A 131 5.50 35.97 3.66
CA GLY A 131 5.86 37.24 3.05
C GLY A 131 7.02 37.89 3.81
N LEU A 132 8.14 38.05 3.13
CA LEU A 132 9.16 39.06 3.44
C LEU A 132 9.57 39.74 2.14
N PRO A 133 9.70 41.08 2.10
CA PRO A 133 9.96 41.82 0.88
C PRO A 133 11.47 41.88 0.58
N GLY A 134 11.84 41.53 -0.65
CA GLY A 134 13.14 41.84 -1.24
C GLY A 134 14.27 40.85 -0.93
N GLY A 135 14.56 39.93 -1.85
CA GLY A 135 15.75 39.06 -1.80
C GLY A 135 15.55 37.78 -2.60
N GLY A 136 16.50 37.46 -3.49
CA GLY A 136 16.43 36.33 -4.43
C GLY A 136 16.10 34.98 -3.79
N VAL A 137 15.33 34.18 -4.53
CA VAL A 137 14.81 32.88 -4.09
C VAL A 137 15.91 31.82 -4.17
N GLU A 138 16.60 31.55 -3.06
CA GLU A 138 17.36 30.31 -2.93
C GLU A 138 16.40 29.18 -2.52
N ARG A 139 16.09 28.30 -3.48
CA ARG A 139 15.27 27.10 -3.24
C ARG A 139 16.12 26.06 -2.51
N ARG A 140 15.95 25.92 -1.19
CA ARG A 140 16.47 24.75 -0.47
C ARG A 140 15.37 23.69 -0.35
N PRO A 141 15.61 22.44 -0.76
CA PRO A 141 14.73 21.32 -0.42
C PRO A 141 14.60 21.22 1.10
N LEU A 142 13.38 21.02 1.61
CA LEU A 142 13.22 20.51 2.96
C LEU A 142 13.71 19.05 2.95
N ASP A 143 14.92 18.82 3.45
CA ASP A 143 15.44 17.49 3.70
C ASP A 143 14.73 16.90 4.92
N LEU A 144 13.61 16.22 4.69
CA LEU A 144 12.95 15.35 5.68
C LEU A 144 13.79 14.07 5.77
N GLY A 145 14.94 14.17 6.44
CA GLY A 145 16.00 13.16 6.44
C GLY A 145 15.52 11.71 6.56
N ARG A 146 16.10 10.83 5.73
CA ARG A 146 16.01 9.35 5.77
C ARG A 146 14.67 8.74 6.26
N GLN A 147 13.52 9.26 5.84
CA GLN A 147 12.24 8.59 6.07
C GLN A 147 11.83 7.84 4.80
N GLY A 148 11.47 6.57 4.95
CA GLY A 148 10.99 5.74 3.84
C GLY A 148 9.64 6.25 3.30
N PRO A 149 9.25 5.85 2.08
CA PRO A 149 8.03 6.34 1.42
C PRO A 149 6.77 6.14 2.27
N ALA A 150 6.69 5.04 3.05
CA ALA A 150 5.57 4.80 3.95
C ALA A 150 5.39 5.91 5.00
N SER A 151 6.47 6.42 5.61
CA SER A 151 6.36 7.49 6.61
C SER A 151 5.76 8.78 6.04
N TYR A 152 6.03 9.06 4.76
CA TYR A 152 5.46 10.20 4.05
C TYR A 152 3.96 10.00 3.81
N ASP A 153 3.55 8.83 3.35
CA ASP A 153 2.13 8.53 3.12
C ASP A 153 1.33 8.53 4.43
N PHE A 154 1.91 8.06 5.54
CA PHE A 154 1.30 8.16 6.87
C PHE A 154 1.14 9.63 7.32
N TYR A 155 2.10 10.50 7.00
CA TYR A 155 1.98 11.93 7.29
C TYR A 155 0.86 12.57 6.46
N GLU A 156 0.82 12.34 5.15
CA GLU A 156 -0.23 12.87 4.27
C GLU A 156 -1.63 12.36 4.70
N ALA A 157 -1.74 11.07 5.03
CA ALA A 157 -2.99 10.51 5.54
C ALA A 157 -3.42 11.18 6.84
N PHE A 158 -2.50 11.35 7.79
CA PHE A 158 -2.81 11.88 9.12
C PHE A 158 -3.10 13.39 9.12
N VAL A 159 -2.34 14.18 8.37
CA VAL A 159 -2.45 15.65 8.38
C VAL A 159 -3.40 16.16 7.29
N GLY A 160 -3.47 15.47 6.15
CA GLY A 160 -4.21 15.95 4.98
C GLY A 160 -5.58 15.30 4.76
N ILE A 161 -5.78 14.05 5.19
CA ILE A 161 -6.99 13.27 4.87
C ILE A 161 -7.84 13.00 6.12
N MET A 162 -7.21 12.66 7.24
CA MET A 162 -7.91 12.35 8.48
C MET A 162 -8.58 13.57 9.11
N SER A 163 -9.59 13.32 9.94
CA SER A 163 -10.24 14.36 10.75
C SER A 163 -9.23 15.10 11.63
N SER A 164 -9.49 16.38 11.91
CA SER A 164 -8.73 17.16 12.89
C SER A 164 -8.73 16.54 14.30
N GLU A 165 -9.71 15.69 14.60
CA GLU A 165 -9.82 14.95 15.86
C GLU A 165 -9.03 13.63 15.86
N ALA A 166 -8.37 13.28 14.75
CA ALA A 166 -7.55 12.09 14.66
C ALA A 166 -6.32 12.22 15.56
N ASP A 167 -5.97 11.11 16.20
CA ASP A 167 -4.83 11.05 17.11
C ASP A 167 -4.04 9.75 16.96
N LEU A 168 -3.14 9.48 17.91
CA LEU A 168 -2.31 8.27 17.91
C LEU A 168 -3.12 6.97 17.83
N ARG A 169 -4.40 6.95 18.23
CA ARG A 169 -5.29 5.79 18.09
C ARG A 169 -5.60 5.50 16.63
N ALA A 170 -5.78 6.54 15.81
CA ALA A 170 -6.02 6.40 14.37
C ALA A 170 -4.79 5.79 13.66
N LEU A 171 -3.59 6.29 13.98
CA LEU A 171 -2.33 5.75 13.45
C LEU A 171 -2.11 4.29 13.88
N LYS A 172 -2.36 3.97 15.16
CA LYS A 172 -2.29 2.59 15.67
C LYS A 172 -3.27 1.69 14.92
N LYS A 173 -4.50 2.17 14.67
CA LYS A 173 -5.53 1.40 13.97
C LYS A 173 -5.15 1.13 12.52
N LEU A 174 -4.56 2.09 11.81
CA LEU A 174 -4.04 1.86 10.45
C LEU A 174 -2.94 0.78 10.44
N ALA A 175 -1.99 0.85 11.38
CA ALA A 175 -0.93 -0.15 11.49
C ALA A 175 -1.48 -1.54 11.83
N LEU A 176 -2.44 -1.64 12.75
CA LEU A 176 -3.09 -2.92 13.07
C LEU A 176 -3.88 -3.47 11.89
N ASN A 177 -4.60 -2.61 11.17
CA ASN A 177 -5.36 -3.02 9.99
C ASN A 177 -4.44 -3.56 8.88
N SER A 178 -3.22 -3.01 8.73
CA SER A 178 -2.26 -3.52 7.74
C SER A 178 -1.81 -4.96 8.03
N ILE A 179 -1.81 -5.36 9.32
CA ILE A 179 -1.58 -6.75 9.75
C ILE A 179 -2.84 -7.58 9.56
N THR A 180 -3.99 -7.12 10.05
CA THR A 180 -5.28 -7.84 9.98
C THR A 180 -5.66 -8.21 8.55
N TYR A 181 -5.52 -7.27 7.61
CA TYR A 181 -5.88 -7.48 6.20
C TYR A 181 -4.70 -7.93 5.33
N SER A 182 -3.60 -8.37 5.94
CA SER A 182 -2.42 -8.85 5.21
C SER A 182 -2.66 -10.19 4.48
N GLY A 183 -1.69 -10.59 3.67
CA GLY A 183 -1.62 -11.94 3.12
C GLY A 183 -1.01 -12.98 4.06
N LEU A 184 -0.77 -12.64 5.32
CA LEU A 184 -0.20 -13.55 6.31
C LEU A 184 -1.21 -14.64 6.70
N ASN A 185 -0.72 -15.82 7.02
CA ASN A 185 -1.54 -16.85 7.68
C ASN A 185 -1.76 -16.50 9.16
N GLU A 186 -2.63 -17.22 9.84
CA GLU A 186 -3.02 -16.92 11.23
C GLU A 186 -1.82 -16.89 12.20
N ALA A 187 -0.91 -17.86 12.11
CA ALA A 187 0.28 -17.90 12.95
C ALA A 187 1.25 -16.72 12.67
N GLU A 188 1.42 -16.36 11.39
CA GLU A 188 2.20 -15.20 10.99
C GLU A 188 1.54 -13.88 11.46
N GLN A 189 0.21 -13.78 11.41
CA GLN A 189 -0.53 -12.62 11.91
C GLN A 189 -0.39 -12.46 13.41
N LEU A 190 -0.54 -13.53 14.19
CA LEU A 190 -0.34 -13.50 15.64
C LEU A 190 1.07 -13.04 16.00
N ARG A 191 2.08 -13.61 15.34
CA ARG A 191 3.47 -13.18 15.53
C ARG A 191 3.69 -11.71 15.15
N ALA A 192 3.06 -11.23 14.08
CA ALA A 192 3.16 -9.83 13.68
C ALA A 192 2.51 -8.90 14.72
N LEU A 193 1.38 -9.30 15.30
CA LEU A 193 0.72 -8.56 16.38
C LEU A 193 1.58 -8.49 17.64
N ASP A 194 2.25 -9.57 18.02
CA ASP A 194 3.16 -9.60 19.17
C ASP A 194 4.35 -8.66 18.97
N ILE A 195 5.00 -8.74 17.81
CA ILE A 195 6.11 -7.84 17.43
C ILE A 195 5.63 -6.39 17.44
N PHE A 196 4.48 -6.10 16.81
CA PHE A 196 3.92 -4.76 16.76
C PHE A 196 3.58 -4.23 18.15
N ALA A 197 3.00 -5.05 19.03
CA ALA A 197 2.66 -4.64 20.38
C ALA A 197 3.90 -4.25 21.20
N ALA A 198 4.98 -5.03 21.10
CA ALA A 198 6.25 -4.71 21.73
C ALA A 198 6.84 -3.40 21.20
N GLN A 199 6.94 -3.26 19.87
CA GLN A 199 7.50 -2.06 19.24
C GLN A 199 6.66 -0.80 19.46
N TRP A 200 5.34 -0.92 19.40
CA TRP A 200 4.41 0.18 19.67
C TRP A 200 4.54 0.67 21.12
N SER A 201 4.64 -0.26 22.07
CA SER A 201 4.79 0.09 23.49
C SER A 201 6.09 0.86 23.73
N ARG A 202 7.18 0.42 23.11
CA ARG A 202 8.46 1.14 23.12
C ARG A 202 8.33 2.53 22.47
N PHE A 203 7.72 2.62 21.30
CA PHE A 203 7.49 3.89 20.59
C PHE A 203 6.74 4.90 21.47
N VAL A 204 5.64 4.49 22.10
CA VAL A 204 4.84 5.37 22.97
C VAL A 204 5.63 5.81 24.20
N ALA A 205 6.44 4.93 24.79
CA ALA A 205 7.27 5.26 25.95
C ALA A 205 8.40 6.26 25.60
N GLU A 206 8.97 6.16 24.40
CA GLU A 206 10.05 7.03 23.92
C GLU A 206 9.54 8.36 23.32
N LEU A 207 8.26 8.43 22.93
CA LEU A 207 7.70 9.61 22.24
C LEU A 207 7.83 10.93 23.04
N PRO A 208 7.56 10.99 24.37
CA PRO A 208 7.76 12.20 25.17
C PRO A 208 9.22 12.66 25.19
N GLU A 209 10.14 11.70 25.09
CA GLU A 209 11.59 11.96 25.05
C GLU A 209 12.09 12.39 23.67
N SER A 210 11.21 12.48 22.68
CA SER A 210 11.62 12.93 21.35
C SER A 210 12.10 14.39 21.38
N PRO A 211 13.10 14.77 20.56
CA PRO A 211 13.56 16.16 20.47
C PRO A 211 12.44 17.16 20.14
N VAL A 212 11.39 16.71 19.46
CA VAL A 212 10.20 17.53 19.13
C VAL A 212 9.38 17.82 20.39
N CYS A 213 9.02 16.78 21.15
CA CYS A 213 8.23 16.93 22.37
C CYS A 213 8.98 17.73 23.45
N ARG A 214 10.29 17.49 23.63
CA ARG A 214 11.10 18.26 24.58
C ARG A 214 11.12 19.75 24.24
N ARG A 215 11.24 20.13 22.96
CA ARG A 215 11.21 21.55 22.53
C ARG A 215 9.88 22.23 22.86
N LEU A 216 8.76 21.53 22.68
CA LEU A 216 7.42 22.04 22.99
C LEU A 216 7.18 22.20 24.49
N GLN A 217 7.81 21.36 25.32
CA GLN A 217 7.74 21.46 26.77
C GLN A 217 8.57 22.65 27.28
N THR A 218 9.75 22.89 26.72
CA THR A 218 10.61 24.03 27.10
C THR A 218 10.08 25.38 26.63
N SER A 219 9.26 25.43 25.57
CA SER A 219 8.70 26.69 25.05
C SER A 219 7.42 27.15 25.78
N ARG A 220 6.97 26.40 26.79
CA ARG A 220 5.78 26.69 27.61
C ARG A 220 6.12 27.14 29.04
N ALA A 221 7.40 27.22 29.38
CA ALA A 221 7.91 27.81 30.63
C ALA A 221 8.41 29.24 30.36
#